data_AF-A0A3D4CBB9-F1
#
_entry.id   AF-A0A3D4CBB9-F1
#
_cell.length_a   1.000
_cell.length_b   1.000
_cell.length_c   1.000
_cell.angle_alpha   90.00
_cell.angle_beta   90.00
_cell.angle_gamma   90.00
#
_symmetry.space_group_name_H-M   'P 1'
#
loop_
_entity.id
_entity.type
_entity.pdbx_description
1 polymer ?
#
loop_
_entity_poly.entity_id
_entity_poly.type
_entity_poly.pdbx_seq_one_letter_code
_entity_poly.pdbx_strand_id
1 'polypeptide(L)'
;MGEKANSNENKVNTANHSHSHTHTHSHEHTKEVSNRLARAIGHLQKVKQMVENGDDCSDVLIQLAAVKSALNNTGKVILKDHLDHCIVHAVKEGDTSMLDEFNNAIDKFVK
;
A
#
# COMPACT_ATOMS: atom_id res chain seq x y z
N MET A 1 -63.09 -17.02 11.05
CA MET A 1 -63.08 -16.91 9.58
C MET A 1 -61.90 -16.04 9.20
N GLY A 2 -60.94 -16.57 8.41
CA GLY A 2 -59.68 -15.94 8.01
C GLY A 2 -58.56 -16.17 9.03
N GLU A 3 -57.67 -17.17 8.93
CA GLU A 3 -56.60 -17.40 7.92
C GLU A 3 -55.74 -16.15 7.68
N LYS A 4 -54.40 -16.16 7.68
CA LYS A 4 -53.36 -17.20 7.80
C LYS A 4 -52.02 -16.47 7.82
N ALA A 5 -51.04 -17.03 8.53
CA ALA A 5 -49.59 -17.05 8.21
C ALA A 5 -48.88 -15.67 8.10
N ASN A 6 -47.57 -15.52 8.19
CA ASN A 6 -46.46 -16.43 8.04
C ASN A 6 -45.19 -15.77 8.62
N SER A 7 -44.33 -16.62 9.18
CA SER A 7 -42.86 -16.63 9.19
C SER A 7 -42.08 -15.52 8.46
N ASN A 8 -41.03 -15.00 9.09
CA ASN A 8 -39.61 -15.29 8.77
C ASN A 8 -38.72 -14.37 9.59
N GLU A 9 -37.91 -14.88 10.50
CA GLU A 9 -36.54 -15.35 10.22
C GLU A 9 -35.63 -14.28 9.61
N ASN A 10 -34.67 -13.86 10.44
CA ASN A 10 -33.24 -13.90 10.14
C ASN A 10 -32.67 -12.76 9.27
N LYS A 11 -31.74 -12.02 9.88
CA LYS A 11 -30.29 -12.22 9.65
C LYS A 11 -29.58 -10.88 9.70
N VAL A 12 -28.89 -10.65 10.81
CA VAL A 12 -27.74 -9.75 10.86
C VAL A 12 -26.79 -10.21 9.75
N ASN A 13 -26.62 -9.39 8.72
CA ASN A 13 -25.69 -9.65 7.63
C ASN A 13 -24.78 -8.43 7.49
N THR A 14 -23.62 -8.57 8.11
CA THR A 14 -22.33 -8.00 7.71
C THR A 14 -22.25 -7.64 6.24
N ALA A 15 -21.98 -6.36 5.96
CA ALA A 15 -21.38 -5.92 4.71
C ALA A 15 -20.02 -5.27 5.05
N ASN A 16 -19.00 -6.12 5.12
CA ASN A 16 -17.61 -5.74 5.06
C ASN A 16 -17.38 -5.24 3.62
N HIS A 17 -17.56 -3.93 3.37
CA HIS A 17 -17.40 -3.37 2.03
C HIS A 17 -15.92 -3.18 1.74
N SER A 18 -15.26 -4.27 1.36
CA SER A 18 -14.00 -4.24 0.63
C SER A 18 -14.31 -3.74 -0.77
N HIS A 19 -14.44 -2.42 -0.94
CA HIS A 19 -14.45 -1.83 -2.27
C HIS A 19 -13.04 -1.92 -2.84
N SER A 20 -12.81 -2.99 -3.62
CA SER A 20 -11.68 -3.07 -4.53
C SER A 20 -11.95 -2.14 -5.71
N HIS A 21 -11.67 -0.84 -5.54
CA HIS A 21 -11.63 0.07 -6.66
C HIS A 21 -10.43 -0.28 -7.55
N THR A 22 -10.70 -1.06 -8.61
CA THR A 22 -9.74 -1.36 -9.67
C THR A 22 -9.65 -0.16 -10.62
N HIS A 23 -9.11 0.96 -10.17
CA HIS A 23 -8.64 1.99 -11.09
C HIS A 23 -7.21 1.62 -11.47
N THR A 24 -6.97 1.42 -12.76
CA THR A 24 -5.60 1.26 -13.28
C THR A 24 -4.89 2.60 -13.11
N HIS A 25 -4.20 2.78 -12.00
CA HIS A 25 -3.28 3.90 -11.83
C HIS A 25 -2.12 3.68 -12.81
N SER A 26 -2.13 4.43 -13.90
CA SER A 26 -0.93 4.56 -14.73
C SER A 26 0.06 5.38 -13.92
N HIS A 27 0.91 4.72 -13.14
CA HIS A 27 2.03 5.39 -12.47
C HIS A 27 2.87 6.04 -13.57
N GLU A 28 2.84 7.37 -13.69
CA GLU A 28 3.67 8.11 -14.66
C GLU A 28 5.16 7.73 -14.46
N HIS A 29 5.50 7.40 -13.22
CA HIS A 29 6.80 6.95 -12.76
C HIS A 29 6.97 5.42 -12.65
N THR A 30 6.14 4.59 -13.30
CA THR A 30 6.19 3.10 -13.17
C THR A 30 7.61 2.54 -13.36
N LYS A 31 8.30 2.98 -14.42
CA LYS A 31 9.66 2.52 -14.73
C LYS A 31 10.68 2.98 -13.69
N GLU A 32 10.52 4.19 -13.17
CA GLU A 32 11.40 4.74 -12.14
C GLU A 32 11.24 3.97 -10.82
N VAL A 33 10.00 3.75 -10.39
CA VAL A 33 9.68 2.96 -9.19
C VAL A 33 10.24 1.53 -9.34
N SER A 34 10.00 0.89 -10.49
CA SER A 34 10.55 -0.45 -10.79
C SER A 34 12.08 -0.49 -10.67
N ASN A 35 12.78 0.49 -11.26
CA ASN A 35 14.23 0.59 -11.16
C ASN A 35 14.72 0.82 -9.72
N ARG A 36 14.00 1.59 -8.91
CA ARG A 36 14.34 1.80 -7.48
C ARG A 36 14.15 0.51 -6.67
N LEU A 37 13.05 -0.21 -6.91
CA LEU A 37 12.81 -1.51 -6.29
C LEU A 37 13.88 -2.54 -6.66
N ALA A 38 14.27 -2.61 -7.94
CA ALA A 38 15.34 -3.52 -8.39
C ALA A 38 16.66 -3.29 -7.64
N ARG A 39 17.02 -2.03 -7.38
CA ARG A 39 18.20 -1.67 -6.57
C ARG A 39 18.04 -2.10 -5.11
N ALA A 40 16.88 -1.84 -4.51
CA ALA A 40 16.59 -2.25 -3.14
C ALA A 40 16.65 -3.78 -2.97
N ILE A 41 16.18 -4.54 -3.95
CA ILE A 41 16.28 -6.01 -4.00
C ILE A 41 17.76 -6.43 -4.02
N GLY A 42 18.59 -5.82 -4.86
CA GLY A 42 20.03 -6.11 -4.90
C GLY A 42 20.73 -5.84 -3.57
N HIS A 43 20.39 -4.74 -2.90
CA HIS A 43 20.93 -4.44 -1.57
C HIS A 43 20.47 -5.47 -0.53
N LEU A 44 19.20 -5.87 -0.55
CA LEU A 44 18.68 -6.88 0.37
C LEU A 44 19.32 -8.26 0.15
N GLN A 45 19.56 -8.63 -1.12
CA GLN A 45 20.32 -9.84 -1.46
C GLN A 45 21.74 -9.81 -0.87
N LYS A 46 22.40 -8.65 -0.90
CA LYS A 46 23.72 -8.49 -0.28
C LYS A 46 23.63 -8.64 1.24
N VAL A 47 22.66 -8.01 1.90
CA VAL A 47 22.44 -8.17 3.35
C VAL A 47 22.25 -9.64 3.72
N LYS A 48 21.45 -10.37 2.94
CA LYS A 48 21.25 -11.82 3.14
C LYS A 48 22.58 -12.58 3.08
N GLN A 49 23.42 -12.31 2.07
CA GLN A 49 24.73 -12.95 1.95
C GLN A 49 25.65 -12.62 3.13
N MET A 50 25.63 -11.39 3.63
CA MET A 50 26.42 -10.98 4.80
C MET A 50 26.07 -11.81 6.04
N VAL A 51 24.77 -12.06 6.25
CA VAL A 51 24.29 -12.94 7.33
C VAL A 51 24.74 -14.39 7.11
N GLU A 52 24.60 -14.92 5.90
CA GLU A 52 25.01 -16.29 5.56
C GLU A 52 26.53 -16.51 5.72
N ASN A 53 27.34 -15.47 5.49
CA ASN A 53 28.79 -15.50 5.63
C ASN A 53 29.28 -15.27 7.07
N GLY A 54 28.40 -14.86 7.98
CA GLY A 54 28.79 -14.51 9.35
C GLY A 54 29.55 -13.19 9.47
N ASP A 55 29.24 -12.21 8.61
CA ASP A 55 29.80 -10.86 8.67
C ASP A 55 29.39 -10.14 9.98
N ASP A 56 30.09 -9.05 10.34
CA ASP A 56 29.84 -8.32 11.59
C ASP A 56 28.40 -7.80 11.68
N CYS A 57 27.79 -7.99 12.86
CA CYS A 57 26.41 -7.59 13.11
C CYS A 57 26.18 -6.09 12.89
N SER A 58 27.15 -5.23 13.22
CA SER A 58 27.04 -3.78 13.04
C SER A 58 27.00 -3.43 11.56
N ASP A 59 27.85 -4.06 10.75
CA ASP A 59 27.88 -3.87 9.30
C ASP A 59 26.59 -4.34 8.63
N VAL A 60 26.06 -5.49 9.05
CA VAL A 60 24.75 -6.00 8.61
C VAL A 60 23.64 -5.00 8.94
N LEU A 61 23.62 -4.44 10.16
CA LEU A 61 22.62 -3.46 10.57
C LEU A 61 22.72 -2.15 9.77
N ILE A 62 23.94 -1.68 9.45
CA ILE A 62 24.16 -0.51 8.60
C ILE A 62 23.61 -0.75 7.18
N GLN A 63 23.90 -1.90 6.59
CA GLN A 63 23.40 -2.23 5.26
C GLN A 63 21.87 -2.41 5.24
N LEU A 64 21.30 -3.01 6.28
CA LEU A 64 19.86 -3.13 6.43
C LEU A 64 19.19 -1.75 6.56
N ALA A 65 19.80 -0.81 7.27
CA ALA A 65 19.33 0.57 7.35
C ALA A 65 19.35 1.27 5.98
N ALA A 66 20.37 0.99 5.15
CA ALA A 66 20.43 1.49 3.78
C ALA A 66 19.28 0.92 2.90
N VAL A 67 18.95 -0.36 3.05
CA VAL A 67 17.77 -0.97 2.40
C VAL A 67 16.49 -0.26 2.84
N LYS A 68 16.29 -0.08 4.15
CA LYS A 68 15.12 0.64 4.69
C LYS A 68 15.01 2.06 4.10
N SER A 69 16.12 2.79 4.01
CA SER A 69 16.14 4.12 3.40
C SER A 69 15.77 4.09 1.90
N ALA A 70 16.24 3.09 1.15
CA ALA A 70 15.89 2.94 -0.26
C ALA A 70 14.39 2.66 -0.46
N LEU A 71 13.81 1.82 0.39
CA LEU A 71 12.36 1.54 0.39
C LEU A 71 11.57 2.79 0.73
N ASN A 72 11.95 3.53 1.78
CA ASN A 72 11.30 4.77 2.17
C ASN A 72 11.33 5.82 1.04
N ASN A 73 12.47 5.96 0.36
CA ASN A 73 12.58 6.88 -0.77
C ASN A 73 11.78 6.45 -1.99
N THR A 74 11.55 5.14 -2.17
CA THR A 74 10.69 4.61 -3.23
C THR A 74 9.22 4.84 -2.92
N GLY A 75 8.79 4.56 -1.69
CA GLY A 75 7.43 4.82 -1.23
C GLY A 75 7.04 6.29 -1.32
N LYS A 76 7.96 7.22 -1.02
CA LYS A 76 7.72 8.68 -1.24
C LYS A 76 7.39 9.04 -2.69
N VAL A 77 7.99 8.37 -3.67
CA VAL A 77 7.70 8.63 -5.09
C VAL A 77 6.30 8.12 -5.44
N ILE A 78 5.97 6.89 -5.03
CA ILE A 78 4.64 6.29 -5.22
C ILE A 78 3.56 7.18 -4.59
N LEU A 79 3.84 7.67 -3.37
CA LEU A 79 2.91 8.50 -2.62
C LEU A 79 2.63 9.84 -3.30
N LYS A 80 3.68 10.50 -3.80
CA LYS A 80 3.55 11.76 -4.54
C LYS A 80 2.69 11.56 -5.79
N ASP A 81 2.98 10.53 -6.56
CA ASP A 81 2.24 10.19 -7.78
C ASP A 81 0.76 9.91 -7.47
N HIS A 82 0.48 9.17 -6.40
CA HIS A 82 -0.90 8.90 -5.98
C HIS A 82 -1.62 10.16 -5.48
N LEU A 83 -0.94 11.05 -4.74
CA LEU A 83 -1.51 12.32 -4.27
C LEU A 83 -1.93 13.22 -5.44
N ASP A 84 -1.06 13.35 -6.44
CA ASP A 84 -1.29 14.18 -7.63
C ASP A 84 -2.53 13.70 -8.41
N HIS A 85 -2.78 12.38 -8.44
CA HIS A 85 -3.98 11.81 -9.05
C HIS A 85 -5.24 11.90 -8.16
N CYS A 86 -5.16 11.50 -6.89
CA CYS A 86 -6.33 11.44 -6.00
C CYS A 86 -6.93 12.81 -5.70
N ILE A 87 -6.11 13.84 -5.50
CA ILE A 87 -6.64 15.21 -5.29
C ILE A 87 -7.41 15.68 -6.53
N VAL A 88 -6.86 15.45 -7.72
CA VAL A 88 -7.48 15.88 -8.97
C VAL A 88 -8.82 15.17 -9.19
N HIS A 89 -8.91 13.88 -8.87
CA HIS A 89 -10.16 13.13 -8.97
C HIS A 89 -11.17 13.53 -7.89
N ALA A 90 -10.77 13.61 -6.62
CA ALA A 90 -11.66 13.97 -5.51
C ALA A 90 -12.29 15.36 -5.71
N VAL A 91 -11.54 16.34 -6.21
CA VAL A 91 -12.07 17.69 -6.51
C VAL A 91 -13.03 17.68 -7.70
N LYS A 92 -12.77 16.87 -8.73
CA LYS A 92 -13.62 16.80 -9.93
C LYS A 92 -14.91 16.03 -9.71
N GLU A 93 -14.83 14.93 -8.97
CA GLU A 93 -15.92 13.95 -8.81
C GLU A 93 -16.68 14.13 -7.48
N GLY A 94 -16.16 14.96 -6.57
CA GLY A 94 -16.74 15.17 -5.24
C GLY A 94 -16.62 13.95 -4.32
N ASP A 95 -15.79 12.98 -4.71
CA ASP A 95 -15.62 11.72 -4.00
C ASP A 95 -14.53 11.82 -2.93
N THR A 96 -14.97 11.99 -1.68
CA THR A 96 -14.07 12.06 -0.52
C THR A 96 -13.58 10.68 -0.07
N SER A 97 -14.17 9.58 -0.53
CA SER A 97 -13.80 8.23 -0.08
C SER A 97 -12.38 7.84 -0.52
N MET A 98 -11.93 8.33 -1.69
CA MET A 98 -10.54 8.16 -2.14
C MET A 98 -9.52 8.82 -1.20
N LEU A 99 -9.88 9.93 -0.54
CA LEU A 99 -9.00 10.58 0.42
C LEU A 99 -8.83 9.75 1.70
N ASP A 100 -9.90 9.07 2.14
CA ASP A 100 -9.85 8.19 3.30
C ASP A 100 -8.96 6.96 3.06
N GLU A 101 -9.04 6.36 1.87
CA GLU A 101 -8.16 5.25 1.46
C GLU A 101 -6.70 5.68 1.38
N PHE A 102 -6.43 6.86 0.80
CA PHE A 102 -5.10 7.44 0.74
C PHE A 102 -4.51 7.69 2.14
N ASN A 103 -5.30 8.27 3.05
CA ASN A 103 -4.88 8.50 4.44
C ASN A 103 -4.53 7.18 5.15
N ASN A 104 -5.30 6.11 4.91
CA ASN A 104 -4.99 4.78 5.46
C ASN A 104 -3.66 4.23 4.91
N ALA A 105 -3.39 4.43 3.62
CA ALA A 105 -2.12 4.02 3.02
C ALA A 105 -0.93 4.78 3.60
N ILE A 106 -1.06 6.11 3.80
CA ILE A 106 -0.09 6.96 4.49
C ILE A 106 0.20 6.43 5.90
N ASP A 107 -0.83 6.20 6.70
CA ASP A 107 -0.69 5.78 8.09
C ASP A 107 0.06 4.46 8.24
N LYS A 108 -0.06 3.57 7.27
CA LYS A 108 0.69 2.31 7.23
C LYS A 108 2.15 2.50 6.80
N PHE A 109 2.41 3.45 5.92
CA PHE A 109 3.75 3.70 5.39
C PHE A 109 4.65 4.49 6.35
N VAL A 110 4.07 5.37 7.17
CA VAL A 110 4.81 6.23 8.11
C VAL A 110 5.14 5.52 9.43
N LYS A 111 4.42 4.45 9.77
CA LYS A 111 4.70 3.60 10.94
C LYS A 111 6.06 2.91 10.83
#